data_AF-A0A1F5YT01-F1
#
_entry.id   AF-A0A1F5YT01-F1
#
_cell.length_a   1.000
_cell.length_b   1.000
_cell.length_c   1.000
_cell.angle_alpha   90.00
_cell.angle_beta   90.00
_cell.angle_gamma   90.00
#
_symmetry.space_group_name_H-M   'P 1'
#
loop_
_entity.id
_entity.type
_entity.pdbx_description
1 polymer ?
#
loop_
_entity_poly.entity_id
_entity_poly.type
_entity_poly.pdbx_seq_one_letter_code
_entity_poly.pdbx_strand_id
1 'polypeptide(L)'
;MLIAAAGLPAQNRAAGSPREPIKVIIDTDIGEDIDDILVTAFALNSPEFEVLAVTTVDGNVAVRSRVARKVALLYGRPELPVAEGYVRSIPQEDTTYSGFSGGVRYGEIAADEQGLPPGSLLRADELIARLAERYPGQVSLVTIGSMSNAGQLLVRYPEAAAKLKQIVTNGGNFSSAEQNIGWNLRYDPLAAAIASRSRVPWVLLSESTTRYCGLRQQDVERLKSAGLSTTDLLLQAIHWWHSNKTDATALPHVSDLNVFAYL
;
A
#
# COMPACT_ATOMS: atom_id res chain seq x y z
N MET A 1 -0.98 -5.16 18.41
CA MET A 1 0.40 -4.93 18.86
C MET A 1 0.81 -3.54 18.35
N LEU A 2 0.22 -2.50 18.96
CA LEU A 2 0.35 -1.08 18.60
C LEU A 2 0.86 -0.35 19.86
N ILE A 3 2.18 -0.25 19.97
CA ILE A 3 2.96 0.43 21.02
C ILE A 3 4.27 0.84 20.33
N ALA A 4 4.89 2.01 20.52
CA ALA A 4 4.50 3.27 21.15
C ALA A 4 5.61 4.29 20.84
N ALA A 5 5.24 5.57 20.75
CA ALA A 5 6.17 6.67 20.92
C ALA A 5 5.46 7.83 21.65
N ALA A 6 5.27 7.67 22.95
CA ALA A 6 5.04 8.78 23.88
C ALA A 6 5.85 8.46 25.14
N GLY A 7 6.72 9.40 25.52
CA GLY A 7 7.88 9.19 26.38
C GLY A 7 7.59 8.55 27.74
N LEU A 8 8.29 7.45 28.00
CA LEU A 8 8.73 6.96 29.32
C LEU A 8 10.17 6.47 29.16
N PRO A 9 11.06 6.65 30.16
CA PRO A 9 12.45 6.21 30.06
C PRO A 9 12.52 4.71 29.84
N ALA A 10 13.21 4.32 28.76
CA ALA A 10 13.31 2.95 28.28
C ALA A 10 13.87 2.02 29.37
N GLN A 11 13.04 1.15 29.92
CA GLN A 11 13.52 -0.02 30.63
C GLN A 11 13.97 -1.06 29.62
N ASN A 12 15.24 -1.40 29.76
CA ASN A 12 16.09 -2.22 28.90
C ASN A 12 15.45 -3.58 28.54
N ARG A 13 14.83 -3.68 27.36
CA ARG A 13 14.62 -4.99 26.71
C ARG A 13 15.87 -5.30 25.91
N ALA A 14 16.48 -6.46 26.18
CA ALA A 14 17.73 -6.91 25.59
C ALA A 14 17.77 -6.67 24.08
N ALA A 15 18.62 -5.74 23.66
CA ALA A 15 18.82 -5.37 22.26
C ALA A 15 19.48 -6.53 21.51
N GLY A 16 18.71 -7.21 20.66
CA GLY A 16 19.31 -7.88 19.51
C GLY A 16 20.02 -6.85 18.65
N SER A 17 21.07 -7.26 17.93
CA SER A 17 21.74 -6.40 16.94
C SER A 17 20.71 -5.67 16.07
N PRO A 18 20.89 -4.38 15.73
CA PRO A 18 19.94 -3.67 14.87
C PRO A 18 19.77 -4.47 13.57
N ARG A 19 18.56 -4.97 13.31
CA ARG A 19 18.26 -5.57 12.00
C ARG A 19 18.28 -4.43 10.98
N GLU A 20 18.93 -4.67 9.84
CA GLU A 20 18.83 -3.74 8.72
C GLU A 20 17.35 -3.56 8.33
N PRO A 21 16.90 -2.32 8.06
CA PRO A 21 15.52 -2.08 7.66
C PRO A 21 15.15 -2.86 6.39
N ILE A 22 13.92 -3.34 6.34
CA ILE A 22 13.40 -4.10 5.21
C ILE A 22 13.07 -3.13 4.08
N LYS A 23 13.69 -3.32 2.92
CA LYS A 23 13.43 -2.52 1.72
C LYS A 23 12.09 -2.89 1.12
N VAL A 24 11.20 -1.90 1.02
CA VAL A 24 9.84 -2.08 0.50
C VAL A 24 9.53 -1.07 -0.61
N ILE A 25 8.73 -1.52 -1.57
CA ILE A 25 7.98 -0.64 -2.48
C ILE A 25 6.51 -0.86 -2.18
N ILE A 26 5.76 0.22 -1.95
CA ILE A 26 4.33 0.16 -1.63
C ILE A 26 3.55 0.44 -2.91
N ASP A 27 2.78 -0.53 -3.38
CA ASP A 27 1.90 -0.45 -4.55
C ASP A 27 0.44 -0.41 -4.10
N THR A 28 -0.21 0.74 -4.27
CA THR A 28 -1.44 1.10 -3.54
C THR A 28 -2.48 1.78 -4.42
N ASP A 29 -3.76 1.51 -4.15
CA ASP A 29 -4.90 2.27 -4.63
C ASP A 29 -5.42 3.24 -3.54
N ILE A 30 -4.49 3.92 -2.87
CA ILE A 30 -4.78 4.99 -1.91
C ILE A 30 -5.76 6.00 -2.49
N GLY A 31 -6.77 6.37 -1.71
CA GLY A 31 -7.74 7.37 -2.16
C GLY A 31 -9.20 6.92 -2.15
N GLU A 32 -9.51 5.66 -1.88
CA GLU A 32 -10.90 5.17 -1.82
C GLU A 32 -11.29 4.64 -0.44
N ASP A 33 -10.65 3.56 0.01
CA ASP A 33 -10.73 3.13 1.40
C ASP A 33 -9.59 3.77 2.21
N ILE A 34 -9.61 3.60 3.52
CA ILE A 34 -8.72 4.31 4.45
C ILE A 34 -7.48 3.52 4.85
N ASP A 35 -7.48 2.21 4.64
CA ASP A 35 -6.37 1.37 5.07
C ASP A 35 -5.08 1.68 4.33
N ASP A 36 -5.11 1.94 3.02
CA ASP A 36 -3.93 2.34 2.26
C ASP A 36 -3.20 3.57 2.83
N ILE A 37 -3.95 4.63 3.19
CA ILE A 37 -3.35 5.86 3.71
C ILE A 37 -2.79 5.64 5.11
N LEU A 38 -3.47 4.86 5.95
CA LEU A 38 -3.00 4.50 7.29
C LEU A 38 -1.75 3.62 7.23
N VAL A 39 -1.71 2.66 6.32
CA VAL A 39 -0.62 1.71 6.18
C VAL A 39 0.59 2.34 5.51
N THR A 40 0.40 3.20 4.52
CA THR A 40 1.48 4.01 3.94
C THR A 40 2.11 4.90 5.00
N ALA A 41 1.29 5.59 5.81
CA ALA A 41 1.75 6.41 6.92
C ALA A 41 2.49 5.59 7.99
N PHE A 42 1.98 4.41 8.33
CA PHE A 42 2.65 3.48 9.24
C PHE A 42 4.03 3.06 8.74
N ALA A 43 4.13 2.64 7.47
CA ALA A 43 5.39 2.19 6.88
C ALA A 43 6.44 3.32 6.83
N LEU A 44 6.02 4.54 6.50
CA LEU A 44 6.90 5.72 6.47
C LEU A 44 7.41 6.14 7.86
N ASN A 45 6.63 5.86 8.91
CA ASN A 45 6.97 6.20 10.29
C ASN A 45 7.74 5.09 11.03
N SER A 46 7.76 3.87 10.50
CA SER A 46 8.40 2.73 11.16
C SER A 46 9.90 2.65 10.81
N PRO A 47 10.80 2.53 11.80
CA PRO A 47 12.23 2.33 11.55
C PRO A 47 12.55 0.93 10.98
N GLU A 48 11.58 0.02 10.98
CA GLU A 48 11.73 -1.35 10.45
C GLU A 48 11.71 -1.39 8.92
N PHE A 49 11.19 -0.34 8.26
CA PHE A 49 11.03 -0.29 6.82
C PHE A 49 11.85 0.83 6.18
N GLU A 50 12.57 0.48 5.12
CA GLU A 50 13.15 1.42 4.17
C GLU A 50 12.22 1.49 2.96
N VAL A 51 11.27 2.43 2.99
CA VAL A 51 10.37 2.69 1.86
C VAL A 51 11.18 3.34 0.73
N LEU A 52 11.35 2.60 -0.37
CA LEU A 52 12.14 3.02 -1.54
C LEU A 52 11.33 3.82 -2.55
N ALA A 53 10.04 3.50 -2.67
CA ALA A 53 9.09 4.17 -3.54
C ALA A 53 7.65 3.84 -3.15
N VAL A 54 6.73 4.68 -3.59
CA VAL A 54 5.29 4.38 -3.65
C VAL A 54 4.87 4.35 -5.12
N THR A 55 4.05 3.39 -5.50
CA THR A 55 3.41 3.32 -6.82
C THR A 55 1.91 3.32 -6.66
N THR A 56 1.19 4.02 -7.54
CA THR A 56 -0.27 4.06 -7.50
C THR A 56 -0.90 3.24 -8.62
N VAL A 57 -2.03 2.61 -8.31
CA VAL A 57 -2.76 1.75 -9.26
C VAL A 57 -4.26 2.05 -9.19
N ASP A 58 -4.98 1.69 -10.25
CA ASP A 58 -6.43 1.74 -10.38
C ASP A 58 -7.03 3.16 -10.43
N GLY A 59 -8.06 3.33 -11.28
CA GLY A 59 -8.83 4.57 -11.35
C GLY A 59 -7.97 5.80 -11.65
N ASN A 60 -8.18 6.88 -10.89
CA ASN A 60 -7.49 8.15 -11.09
C ASN A 60 -6.10 8.17 -10.42
N VAL A 61 -5.16 7.40 -10.98
CA VAL A 61 -3.78 7.26 -10.48
C VAL A 61 -3.05 8.58 -10.28
N ALA A 62 -3.39 9.63 -11.04
CA ALA A 62 -2.83 10.97 -10.87
C ALA A 62 -3.26 11.63 -9.56
N VAL A 63 -4.55 11.54 -9.19
CA VAL A 63 -4.99 12.03 -7.88
C VAL A 63 -4.42 11.15 -6.77
N ARG A 64 -4.39 9.82 -6.94
CA ARG A 64 -3.79 8.91 -5.95
C ARG A 64 -2.32 9.23 -5.70
N SER A 65 -1.54 9.50 -6.76
CA SER A 65 -0.10 9.80 -6.66
C SER A 65 0.11 11.10 -5.86
N ARG A 66 -0.77 12.09 -6.05
CA ARG A 66 -0.76 13.33 -5.28
C ARG A 66 -1.15 13.13 -3.81
N VAL A 67 -2.06 12.21 -3.50
CA VAL A 67 -2.39 11.82 -2.10
C VAL A 67 -1.19 11.12 -1.44
N ALA A 68 -0.64 10.08 -2.08
CA ALA A 68 0.56 9.39 -1.59
C ALA A 68 1.74 10.35 -1.36
N ARG A 69 1.94 11.32 -2.26
CA ARG A 69 2.96 12.37 -2.13
C ARG A 69 2.68 13.30 -0.94
N LYS A 70 1.42 13.68 -0.71
CA LYS A 70 1.07 14.46 0.49
C LYS A 70 1.44 13.72 1.77
N VAL A 71 1.18 12.41 1.84
CA VAL A 71 1.58 11.57 2.96
C VAL A 71 3.11 11.57 3.10
N ALA A 72 3.86 11.29 2.03
CA ALA A 72 5.32 11.30 2.05
C ALA A 72 5.90 12.64 2.55
N LEU A 73 5.37 13.77 2.07
CA LEU A 73 5.77 15.11 2.49
C LEU A 73 5.54 15.34 3.99
N LEU A 74 4.37 14.95 4.52
CA LEU A 74 4.05 15.11 5.94
C LEU A 74 4.91 14.24 6.84
N TYR A 75 5.35 13.08 6.37
CA TYR A 75 6.30 12.21 7.07
C TYR A 75 7.77 12.56 6.77
N GLY A 76 8.05 13.75 6.20
CA GLY A 76 9.41 14.27 6.02
C GLY A 76 10.22 13.58 4.92
N ARG A 77 9.55 13.00 3.92
CA ARG A 77 10.15 12.26 2.80
C ARG A 77 9.84 12.89 1.43
N PRO A 78 10.15 14.19 1.19
CA PRO A 78 9.88 14.86 -0.08
C PRO A 78 10.62 14.24 -1.28
N GLU A 79 11.72 13.54 -1.04
CA GLU A 79 12.55 12.89 -2.05
C GLU A 79 12.03 11.52 -2.50
N LEU A 80 11.04 10.96 -1.77
CA LEU A 80 10.51 9.63 -2.04
C LEU A 80 9.79 9.62 -3.41
N PRO A 81 10.22 8.78 -4.36
CA PRO A 81 9.53 8.65 -5.63
C PRO A 81 8.11 8.13 -5.44
N VAL A 82 7.15 8.82 -6.06
CA VAL A 82 5.74 8.39 -6.15
C VAL A 82 5.37 8.33 -7.63
N ALA A 83 5.33 7.13 -8.19
CA ALA A 83 5.09 6.92 -9.62
C ALA A 83 3.67 6.47 -9.92
N GLU A 84 3.11 7.00 -11.00
CA GLU A 84 1.80 6.60 -11.50
C GLU A 84 1.89 5.27 -12.24
N GLY A 85 0.93 4.39 -11.95
CA GLY A 85 0.81 3.08 -12.57
C GLY A 85 -0.35 2.98 -13.54
N TYR A 86 -0.94 1.79 -13.59
CA TYR A 86 -2.00 1.45 -14.52
C TYR A 86 -3.37 1.83 -13.96
N VAL A 87 -4.16 2.53 -14.78
CA VAL A 87 -5.50 3.03 -14.42
C VAL A 87 -6.59 1.94 -14.39
N ARG A 88 -6.30 0.77 -14.98
CA ARG A 88 -7.23 -0.36 -15.14
C ARG A 88 -6.45 -1.66 -15.11
N SER A 89 -7.15 -2.75 -14.80
CA SER A 89 -6.64 -4.11 -14.91
C SER A 89 -6.16 -4.45 -16.32
N ILE A 90 -5.28 -5.45 -16.40
CA ILE A 90 -4.78 -5.97 -17.66
C ILE A 90 -5.98 -6.46 -18.51
N PRO A 91 -6.13 -6.00 -19.76
CA PRO A 91 -7.27 -6.39 -20.60
C PRO A 91 -7.37 -7.91 -20.76
N GLN A 92 -8.60 -8.43 -20.68
CA GLN A 92 -8.92 -9.84 -20.96
C GLN A 92 -9.80 -9.90 -22.22
N GLU A 93 -9.56 -10.88 -23.10
CA GLU A 93 -10.17 -10.94 -24.44
C GLU A 93 -11.72 -11.02 -24.43
N ASP A 94 -12.35 -11.38 -23.30
CA ASP A 94 -13.80 -11.65 -23.23
C ASP A 94 -14.52 -11.07 -21.99
N THR A 95 -13.97 -10.04 -21.31
CA THR A 95 -14.61 -9.48 -20.11
C THR A 95 -15.04 -8.02 -20.28
N THR A 96 -16.31 -7.74 -20.01
CA THR A 96 -16.84 -6.38 -19.79
C THR A 96 -16.49 -5.81 -18.41
N TYR A 97 -15.85 -6.61 -17.55
CA TYR A 97 -15.41 -6.21 -16.23
C TYR A 97 -14.18 -5.31 -16.33
N SER A 98 -14.40 -4.03 -16.64
CA SER A 98 -13.50 -2.99 -16.21
C SER A 98 -13.77 -2.80 -14.73
N GLY A 99 -12.97 -3.41 -13.85
CA GLY A 99 -13.02 -3.10 -12.42
C GLY A 99 -13.03 -1.59 -12.27
N PHE A 100 -14.17 -1.00 -11.93
CA PHE A 100 -14.24 0.43 -11.68
C PHE A 100 -13.95 0.57 -10.20
N SER A 101 -12.71 0.96 -9.90
CA SER A 101 -12.43 1.57 -8.62
C SER A 101 -13.19 2.90 -8.65
N GLY A 102 -13.89 3.26 -7.58
CA GLY A 102 -14.64 4.51 -7.50
C GLY A 102 -13.79 5.75 -7.78
N GLY A 103 -14.41 6.92 -7.74
CA GLY A 103 -13.65 8.17 -7.79
C GLY A 103 -12.71 8.29 -6.58
N VAL A 104 -11.57 8.95 -6.75
CA VAL A 104 -10.67 9.25 -5.63
C VAL A 104 -11.34 10.24 -4.70
N ARG A 105 -11.55 9.78 -3.47
CA ARG A 105 -12.35 10.38 -2.41
C ARG A 105 -11.55 11.35 -1.55
N TYR A 106 -10.23 11.17 -1.49
CA TYR A 106 -9.27 12.04 -0.81
C TYR A 106 -8.66 13.12 -1.73
N GLY A 107 -9.34 13.49 -2.81
CA GLY A 107 -8.77 14.42 -3.81
C GLY A 107 -8.48 15.83 -3.28
N GLU A 108 -9.18 16.25 -2.23
CA GLU A 108 -9.02 17.53 -1.55
C GLU A 108 -7.73 17.63 -0.73
N ILE A 109 -7.14 16.49 -0.32
CA ILE A 109 -5.85 16.45 0.40
C ILE A 109 -4.66 16.20 -0.53
N ALA A 110 -4.88 16.18 -1.85
CA ALA A 110 -3.84 15.93 -2.84
C ALA A 110 -2.77 17.04 -2.84
N ALA A 111 -1.49 16.65 -2.86
CA ALA A 111 -0.37 17.58 -3.01
C ALA A 111 -0.35 18.28 -4.39
N ASP A 112 0.48 19.31 -4.54
CA ASP A 112 0.85 19.87 -5.85
C ASP A 112 1.89 18.98 -6.57
N GLU A 113 2.20 19.34 -7.81
CA GLU A 113 3.05 18.56 -8.72
C GLU A 113 4.39 19.22 -9.05
N GLN A 114 4.82 20.20 -8.26
CA GLN A 114 6.05 20.93 -8.55
C GLN A 114 7.28 20.17 -8.05
N GLY A 115 8.31 20.07 -8.90
CA GLY A 115 9.63 19.55 -8.50
C GLY A 115 9.66 18.05 -8.18
N LEU A 116 8.88 17.23 -8.89
CA LEU A 116 8.80 15.79 -8.65
C LEU A 116 10.18 15.11 -8.70
N PRO A 117 10.50 14.18 -7.76
CA PRO A 117 11.69 13.34 -7.86
C PRO A 117 11.75 12.63 -9.23
N PRO A 118 12.94 12.44 -9.84
CA PRO A 118 13.05 11.83 -11.16
C PRO A 118 12.37 10.47 -11.30
N GLY A 119 12.37 9.66 -10.23
CA GLY A 119 11.69 8.36 -10.23
C GLY A 119 10.17 8.47 -10.35
N SER A 120 9.56 9.57 -9.93
CA SER A 120 8.12 9.84 -10.04
C SER A 120 7.67 10.11 -11.48
N LEU A 121 8.61 10.39 -12.41
CA LEU A 121 8.32 10.59 -13.84
C LEU A 121 8.28 9.28 -14.62
N LEU A 122 8.70 8.18 -14.00
CA LEU A 122 8.61 6.84 -14.57
C LEU A 122 7.22 6.27 -14.33
N ARG A 123 6.84 5.28 -15.13
CA ARG A 123 5.69 4.44 -14.81
C ARG A 123 6.04 3.51 -13.65
N ALA A 124 5.04 3.15 -12.85
CA ALA A 124 5.18 2.27 -11.70
C ALA A 124 6.02 1.01 -11.99
N ASP A 125 5.71 0.26 -13.04
CA ASP A 125 6.41 -0.99 -13.37
C ASP A 125 7.87 -0.78 -13.77
N GLU A 126 8.19 0.30 -14.49
CA GLU A 126 9.56 0.68 -14.80
C GLU A 126 10.34 1.11 -13.55
N LEU A 127 9.72 1.89 -12.65
CA LEU A 127 10.35 2.28 -11.39
C LEU A 127 10.65 1.05 -10.53
N ILE A 128 9.69 0.13 -10.40
CA ILE A 128 9.86 -1.12 -9.66
C ILE A 128 10.99 -1.95 -10.26
N ALA A 129 11.03 -2.09 -11.59
CA ALA A 129 12.09 -2.82 -12.28
C ALA A 129 13.48 -2.23 -11.94
N ARG A 130 13.66 -0.91 -12.08
CA ARG A 130 14.93 -0.24 -11.77
C ARG A 130 15.37 -0.42 -10.31
N LEU A 131 14.43 -0.38 -9.37
CA LEU A 131 14.73 -0.60 -7.95
C LEU A 131 15.09 -2.06 -7.66
N ALA A 132 14.41 -3.02 -8.28
CA ALA A 132 14.75 -4.43 -8.18
C ALA A 132 16.16 -4.72 -8.76
N GLU A 133 16.54 -4.07 -9.85
CA GLU A 133 17.89 -4.18 -10.41
C GLU A 133 18.97 -3.56 -9.53
N ARG A 134 18.65 -2.43 -8.88
CA ARG A 134 19.56 -1.74 -7.98
C ARG A 134 19.81 -2.52 -6.69
N TYR A 135 18.81 -3.24 -6.20
CA TYR A 135 18.84 -3.94 -4.92
C TYR A 135 18.41 -5.42 -5.07
N PRO A 136 19.18 -6.23 -5.82
CA PRO A 136 18.78 -7.61 -6.13
C PRO A 136 18.69 -8.45 -4.86
N GLY A 137 17.59 -9.19 -4.72
CA GLY A 137 17.28 -10.07 -3.60
C GLY A 137 16.86 -9.36 -2.30
N GLN A 138 16.72 -8.02 -2.31
CA GLN A 138 16.47 -7.25 -1.07
C GLN A 138 15.08 -6.61 -1.03
N VAL A 139 14.49 -6.26 -2.18
CA VAL A 139 13.25 -5.48 -2.24
C VAL A 139 12.02 -6.37 -2.15
N SER A 140 11.14 -6.11 -1.20
CA SER A 140 9.79 -6.68 -1.18
C SER A 140 8.81 -5.72 -1.84
N LEU A 141 8.14 -6.17 -2.92
CA LEU A 141 7.04 -5.42 -3.53
C LEU A 141 5.76 -5.72 -2.74
N VAL A 142 5.20 -4.71 -2.09
CA VAL A 142 3.98 -4.81 -1.28
C VAL A 142 2.81 -4.32 -2.13
N THR A 143 1.90 -5.21 -2.53
CA THR A 143 0.71 -4.85 -3.32
C THR A 143 -0.52 -4.83 -2.42
N ILE A 144 -0.99 -3.62 -2.12
CA ILE A 144 -2.18 -3.35 -1.31
C ILE A 144 -3.34 -2.75 -2.12
N GLY A 145 -3.10 -2.39 -3.39
CA GLY A 145 -4.14 -2.27 -4.42
C GLY A 145 -4.17 -3.46 -5.38
N SER A 146 -4.80 -3.30 -6.56
CA SER A 146 -4.79 -4.37 -7.56
C SER A 146 -3.38 -4.73 -8.03
N MET A 147 -3.21 -5.97 -8.48
CA MET A 147 -1.89 -6.43 -8.95
C MET A 147 -1.51 -5.91 -10.34
N SER A 148 -2.23 -4.94 -10.93
CA SER A 148 -2.03 -4.50 -12.31
C SER A 148 -0.60 -4.02 -12.58
N ASN A 149 -0.01 -3.25 -11.66
CA ASN A 149 1.39 -2.80 -11.76
C ASN A 149 2.37 -3.99 -11.68
N ALA A 150 2.14 -4.91 -10.75
CA ALA A 150 2.96 -6.11 -10.60
C ALA A 150 2.86 -7.05 -11.82
N GLY A 151 1.65 -7.27 -12.36
CA GLY A 151 1.43 -8.07 -13.57
C GLY A 151 2.16 -7.48 -14.78
N GLN A 152 2.11 -6.16 -14.95
CA GLN A 152 2.80 -5.47 -16.03
C GLN A 152 4.33 -5.50 -15.86
N LEU A 153 4.82 -5.36 -14.63
CA LEU A 153 6.23 -5.57 -14.29
C LEU A 153 6.70 -6.97 -14.72
N LEU A 154 5.94 -8.01 -14.34
CA LEU A 154 6.28 -9.41 -14.60
C LEU A 154 6.29 -9.75 -16.09
N VAL A 155 5.46 -9.08 -16.90
CA VAL A 155 5.41 -9.27 -18.35
C VAL A 155 6.48 -8.45 -19.07
N ARG A 156 6.63 -7.18 -18.71
CA ARG A 156 7.47 -6.22 -19.46
C ARG A 156 8.93 -6.26 -19.03
N TYR A 157 9.20 -6.62 -17.77
CA TYR A 157 10.54 -6.65 -17.17
C TYR A 157 10.80 -7.94 -16.38
N PRO A 158 10.59 -9.13 -16.96
CA PRO A 158 10.67 -10.40 -16.23
C PRO A 158 12.02 -10.66 -15.54
N GLU A 159 13.13 -10.27 -16.18
CA GLU A 159 14.48 -10.43 -15.63
C GLU A 159 14.77 -9.49 -14.47
N ALA A 160 14.21 -8.27 -14.49
CA ALA A 160 14.31 -7.35 -13.36
C ALA A 160 13.41 -7.79 -12.21
N ALA A 161 12.18 -8.22 -12.53
CA ALA A 161 11.22 -8.70 -11.55
C ALA A 161 11.74 -9.93 -10.78
N ALA A 162 12.44 -10.84 -11.46
CA ALA A 162 13.08 -12.01 -10.84
C ALA A 162 14.13 -11.64 -9.75
N LYS A 163 14.58 -10.38 -9.70
CA LYS A 163 15.51 -9.87 -8.68
C LYS A 163 14.78 -9.34 -7.44
N LEU A 164 13.45 -9.24 -7.43
CA LEU A 164 12.70 -8.95 -6.21
C LEU A 164 12.94 -10.07 -5.18
N LYS A 165 13.00 -9.70 -3.90
CA LYS A 165 13.01 -10.66 -2.80
C LYS A 165 11.72 -11.48 -2.81
N GLN A 166 10.59 -10.78 -2.96
CA GLN A 166 9.24 -11.33 -2.95
C GLN A 166 8.23 -10.28 -3.39
N ILE A 167 7.04 -10.75 -3.79
CA ILE A 167 5.82 -9.96 -3.86
C ILE A 167 4.96 -10.37 -2.65
N VAL A 168 4.47 -9.41 -1.87
CA VAL A 168 3.57 -9.64 -0.73
C VAL A 168 2.26 -8.91 -1.00
N THR A 169 1.18 -9.66 -1.09
CA THR A 169 -0.13 -9.13 -1.50
C THR A 169 -1.15 -9.29 -0.39
N ASN A 170 -1.91 -8.22 -0.10
CA ASN A 170 -3.17 -8.35 0.63
C ASN A 170 -4.27 -8.69 -0.38
N GLY A 171 -4.91 -9.86 -0.23
CA GLY A 171 -5.98 -10.30 -1.13
C GLY A 171 -6.26 -11.80 -1.01
N GLY A 172 -7.32 -12.27 -1.65
CA GLY A 172 -7.73 -13.68 -1.57
C GLY A 172 -8.62 -13.97 -0.36
N ASN A 173 -9.53 -14.92 -0.52
CA ASN A 173 -10.23 -15.56 0.59
C ASN A 173 -10.28 -17.05 0.34
N PHE A 174 -9.61 -17.82 1.20
CA PHE A 174 -9.51 -19.27 1.08
C PHE A 174 -10.47 -20.01 2.02
N SER A 175 -11.28 -19.27 2.80
CA SER A 175 -12.15 -19.84 3.83
C SER A 175 -13.51 -20.32 3.32
N SER A 176 -13.91 -19.95 2.11
CA SER A 176 -15.13 -20.46 1.46
C SER A 176 -14.90 -20.67 -0.03
N ALA A 177 -15.52 -21.71 -0.58
CA ALA A 177 -15.11 -22.30 -1.85
C ALA A 177 -15.07 -21.33 -3.04
N GLU A 178 -15.91 -20.30 -3.15
CA GLU A 178 -16.00 -19.56 -4.43
C GLU A 178 -16.38 -18.08 -4.39
N GLN A 179 -16.80 -17.47 -3.26
CA GLN A 179 -17.60 -16.23 -3.38
C GLN A 179 -16.92 -14.90 -3.02
N ASN A 180 -15.67 -14.88 -2.54
CA ASN A 180 -15.06 -13.58 -2.22
C ASN A 180 -13.52 -13.58 -2.30
N ILE A 181 -12.94 -13.70 -3.50
CA ILE A 181 -11.48 -13.76 -3.77
C ILE A 181 -10.70 -12.50 -3.30
N GLY A 182 -11.34 -11.61 -2.55
CA GLY A 182 -10.81 -10.34 -2.09
C GLY A 182 -10.72 -9.31 -3.21
N TRP A 183 -10.83 -8.04 -2.87
CA TRP A 183 -10.98 -6.97 -3.87
C TRP A 183 -9.80 -6.90 -4.82
N ASN A 184 -8.57 -6.88 -4.30
CA ASN A 184 -7.34 -6.69 -5.07
C ASN A 184 -7.10 -7.76 -6.14
N LEU A 185 -7.35 -9.04 -5.80
CA LEU A 185 -7.21 -10.14 -6.77
C LEU A 185 -8.40 -10.22 -7.73
N ARG A 186 -9.61 -9.87 -7.27
CA ARG A 186 -10.80 -9.84 -8.13
C ARG A 186 -10.73 -8.72 -9.16
N TYR A 187 -10.08 -7.61 -8.83
CA TYR A 187 -9.93 -6.47 -9.72
C TYR A 187 -9.07 -6.82 -10.95
N ASP A 188 -7.93 -7.49 -10.73
CA ASP A 188 -7.06 -7.99 -11.81
C ASP A 188 -6.67 -9.47 -11.62
N PRO A 189 -7.58 -10.41 -11.97
CA PRO A 189 -7.29 -11.84 -11.83
C PRO A 189 -6.25 -12.32 -12.83
N LEU A 190 -6.05 -11.61 -13.95
CA LEU A 190 -5.01 -11.95 -14.93
C LEU A 190 -3.63 -11.61 -14.38
N ALA A 191 -3.45 -10.45 -13.74
CA ALA A 191 -2.21 -10.11 -13.04
C ALA A 191 -1.90 -11.12 -11.93
N ALA A 192 -2.91 -11.55 -11.16
CA ALA A 192 -2.74 -12.61 -10.16
C ALA A 192 -2.31 -13.95 -10.79
N ALA A 193 -2.90 -14.32 -11.93
CA ALA A 193 -2.51 -15.52 -12.67
C ALA A 193 -1.06 -15.43 -13.19
N ILE A 194 -0.63 -14.25 -13.67
CA ILE A 194 0.75 -13.98 -14.08
C ILE A 194 1.70 -14.13 -12.88
N ALA A 195 1.38 -13.52 -11.74
CA ALA A 195 2.18 -13.62 -10.51
C ALA A 195 2.34 -15.07 -10.05
N SER A 196 1.26 -15.86 -10.06
CA SER A 196 1.27 -17.28 -9.68
C SER A 196 2.18 -18.16 -10.53
N ARG A 197 2.49 -17.74 -11.76
CA ARG A 197 3.34 -18.47 -12.72
C ARG A 197 4.73 -17.85 -12.84
N SER A 198 5.00 -16.78 -12.08
CA SER A 198 6.28 -16.08 -12.13
C SER A 198 7.36 -16.82 -11.35
N ARG A 199 8.61 -16.39 -11.54
CA ARG A 199 9.77 -16.87 -10.78
C ARG A 199 9.96 -16.15 -9.44
N VAL A 200 9.15 -15.14 -9.16
CA VAL A 200 9.27 -14.31 -7.96
C VAL A 200 8.51 -15.01 -6.82
N PRO A 201 9.11 -15.18 -5.62
CA PRO A 201 8.36 -15.67 -4.47
C PRO A 201 7.13 -14.79 -4.22
N TRP A 202 5.94 -15.38 -4.19
CA TRP A 202 4.69 -14.67 -3.98
C TRP A 202 4.04 -15.12 -2.67
N VAL A 203 3.85 -14.17 -1.78
CA VAL A 203 3.17 -14.34 -0.49
C VAL A 203 1.81 -13.66 -0.59
N LEU A 204 0.76 -14.43 -0.35
CA LEU A 204 -0.62 -13.95 -0.41
C LEU A 204 -1.24 -14.03 0.99
N LEU A 205 -1.54 -12.86 1.56
CA LEU A 205 -2.22 -12.75 2.85
C LEU A 205 -3.71 -12.56 2.63
N SER A 206 -4.47 -13.58 3.02
CA SER A 206 -5.91 -13.63 2.78
C SER A 206 -6.70 -12.66 3.65
N GLU A 207 -7.73 -12.05 3.08
CA GLU A 207 -8.71 -11.22 3.78
C GLU A 207 -9.38 -11.95 4.97
N SER A 208 -9.46 -13.28 4.92
CA SER A 208 -9.95 -14.10 6.03
C SER A 208 -9.13 -13.94 7.31
N THR A 209 -7.86 -13.58 7.19
CA THR A 209 -6.97 -13.23 8.31
C THR A 209 -7.05 -11.74 8.68
N THR A 210 -7.33 -10.87 7.70
CA THR A 210 -7.26 -9.41 7.88
C THR A 210 -8.55 -8.78 8.42
N ARG A 211 -9.70 -9.45 8.29
CA ARG A 211 -11.00 -9.01 8.84
C ARG A 211 -11.02 -8.72 10.35
N TYR A 212 -10.01 -9.19 11.09
CA TYR A 212 -9.86 -8.96 12.53
C TYR A 212 -8.99 -7.74 12.87
N CYS A 213 -8.39 -7.10 11.87
CA CYS A 213 -7.61 -5.88 12.01
C CYS A 213 -8.52 -4.67 11.81
N GLY A 214 -9.08 -4.14 12.90
CA GLY A 214 -9.89 -2.92 12.89
C GLY A 214 -9.30 -1.84 13.79
N LEU A 215 -9.48 -0.59 13.41
CA LEU A 215 -9.23 0.53 14.31
C LEU A 215 -10.20 0.45 15.49
N ARG A 216 -9.71 0.68 16.71
CA ARG A 216 -10.55 0.82 17.90
C ARG A 216 -10.74 2.29 18.22
N GLN A 217 -11.80 2.60 18.96
CA GLN A 217 -12.07 3.97 19.38
C GLN A 217 -10.88 4.61 20.11
N GLN A 218 -10.20 3.82 20.94
CA GLN A 218 -8.98 4.23 21.65
C GLN A 218 -7.83 4.56 20.69
N ASP A 219 -7.74 3.89 19.54
CA ASP A 219 -6.70 4.18 18.53
C ASP A 219 -6.99 5.54 17.87
N VAL A 220 -8.27 5.85 17.58
CA VAL A 220 -8.70 7.17 17.08
C VAL A 220 -8.45 8.28 18.09
N GLU A 221 -8.75 8.05 19.37
CA GLU A 221 -8.48 9.02 20.46
C GLU A 221 -6.99 9.29 20.63
N ARG A 222 -6.14 8.27 20.45
CA ARG A 222 -4.68 8.43 20.45
C ARG A 222 -4.21 9.29 19.29
N LEU A 223 -4.73 9.08 18.08
CA LEU A 223 -4.43 9.95 16.93
C LEU A 223 -4.82 11.40 17.22
N LYS A 224 -6.01 11.63 17.78
CA LYS A 224 -6.47 12.98 18.18
C LYS A 224 -5.58 13.63 19.23
N SER A 225 -5.14 12.86 20.22
CA SER A 225 -4.35 13.37 21.35
C SER A 225 -2.90 13.66 20.99
N ALA A 226 -2.39 13.10 19.89
CA ALA A 226 -1.02 13.32 19.44
C ALA A 226 -0.78 14.78 18.98
N GLY A 227 -1.79 15.43 18.40
CA GLY A 227 -1.71 16.83 17.98
C GLY A 227 -0.64 17.11 16.90
N LEU A 228 -0.34 16.12 16.05
CA LEU A 228 0.63 16.23 14.98
C LEU A 228 -0.07 16.47 13.63
N SER A 229 0.57 17.23 12.74
CA SER A 229 0.07 17.45 11.37
C SER A 229 -0.07 16.13 10.59
N THR A 230 0.77 15.14 10.87
CA THR A 230 0.66 13.78 10.33
C THR A 230 -0.61 13.09 10.78
N THR A 231 -0.99 13.23 12.06
CA THR A 231 -2.22 12.66 12.60
C THR A 231 -3.48 13.39 12.14
N ASP A 232 -3.40 14.70 11.87
CA ASP A 232 -4.53 15.48 11.35
C ASP A 232 -4.99 14.99 9.97
N LEU A 233 -4.03 14.58 9.11
CA LEU A 233 -4.35 13.98 7.81
C LEU A 233 -5.09 12.65 7.98
N LEU A 234 -4.59 11.78 8.87
CA LEU A 234 -5.21 10.48 9.12
C LEU A 234 -6.61 10.64 9.72
N LEU A 235 -6.79 11.62 10.61
CA LEU A 235 -8.10 11.96 11.15
C LEU A 235 -9.04 12.49 10.07
N GLN A 236 -8.58 13.36 9.16
CA GLN A 236 -9.38 13.80 8.02
C GLN A 236 -9.83 12.61 7.16
N ALA A 237 -8.93 11.66 6.88
CA ALA A 237 -9.28 10.44 6.16
C ALA A 237 -10.32 9.59 6.93
N ILE A 238 -10.18 9.44 8.25
CA ILE A 238 -11.13 8.72 9.12
C ILE A 238 -12.50 9.38 9.06
N HIS A 239 -12.55 10.70 9.21
CA HIS A 239 -13.79 11.47 9.15
C HIS A 239 -14.45 11.37 7.78
N TRP A 240 -13.65 11.42 6.70
CA TRP A 240 -14.13 11.25 5.34
C TRP A 240 -14.77 9.86 5.16
N TRP A 241 -14.08 8.81 5.61
CA TRP A 241 -14.53 7.43 5.52
C TRP A 241 -15.87 7.23 6.26
N HIS A 242 -15.98 7.72 7.50
CA HIS A 242 -17.23 7.67 8.27
C HIS A 242 -18.38 8.38 7.58
N SER A 243 -18.12 9.52 6.92
CA SER A 243 -19.15 10.31 6.26
C SER A 243 -19.69 9.68 4.97
N ASN A 244 -19.00 8.65 4.46
CA ASN A 244 -19.27 8.06 3.14
C ASN A 244 -19.60 6.55 3.19
N LYS A 245 -19.53 5.90 4.35
CA LYS A 245 -20.00 4.53 4.55
C LYS A 245 -21.42 4.53 5.11
N THR A 246 -22.17 3.47 4.83
CA THR A 246 -23.57 3.30 5.23
C THR A 246 -23.78 3.11 6.74
N ASP A 247 -22.75 2.68 7.47
CA ASP A 247 -22.77 2.57 8.93
C ASP A 247 -21.81 3.59 9.54
N ALA A 248 -22.38 4.68 10.06
CA ALA A 248 -21.64 5.77 10.69
C ALA A 248 -20.97 5.37 12.03
N THR A 249 -21.34 4.22 12.61
CA THR A 249 -20.81 3.73 13.89
C THR A 249 -19.69 2.70 13.74
N ALA A 250 -19.54 2.11 12.55
CA ALA A 250 -18.44 1.20 12.26
C ALA A 250 -17.10 1.94 12.29
N LEU A 251 -16.05 1.29 12.79
CA LEU A 251 -14.68 1.76 12.62
C LEU A 251 -14.04 1.04 11.43
N PRO A 252 -13.10 1.68 10.73
CA PRO A 252 -12.50 1.08 9.54
C PRO A 252 -11.66 -0.15 9.85
N HIS A 253 -11.72 -1.10 8.94
CA HIS A 253 -10.76 -2.19 8.87
C HIS A 253 -9.44 -1.67 8.32
N VAL A 254 -8.32 -2.15 8.87
CA VAL A 254 -6.95 -1.82 8.42
C VAL A 254 -6.33 -3.08 7.85
N SER A 255 -6.91 -3.56 6.75
CA SER A 255 -6.67 -4.91 6.27
C SER A 255 -5.22 -5.07 5.76
N ASP A 256 -4.73 -4.03 5.10
CA ASP A 256 -3.40 -3.94 4.51
C ASP A 256 -2.26 -4.00 5.53
N LEU A 257 -2.50 -3.72 6.82
CA LEU A 257 -1.42 -3.72 7.82
C LEU A 257 -0.78 -5.11 7.97
N ASN A 258 -1.49 -6.17 7.62
CA ASN A 258 -1.00 -7.54 7.75
C ASN A 258 0.19 -7.84 6.85
N VAL A 259 0.29 -7.22 5.67
CA VAL A 259 1.45 -7.43 4.78
C VAL A 259 2.73 -6.92 5.43
N PHE A 260 2.65 -5.84 6.21
CA PHE A 260 3.76 -5.31 6.97
C PHE A 260 4.02 -6.09 8.27
N ALA A 261 2.99 -6.69 8.88
CA ALA A 261 3.18 -7.58 10.03
C ALA A 261 3.87 -8.91 9.65
N TYR A 262 3.75 -9.33 8.39
CA TYR A 262 4.45 -10.50 7.85
C TYR A 262 5.94 -10.24 7.58
N LEU A 263 6.27 -9.03 7.12
CA LEU A 263 7.64 -8.61 6.79
C LEU A 263 8.50 -8.49 8.05
#